data_AF-A0A2E0CL61-F1
#
_entry.id   AF-A0A2E0CL61-F1
#
_cell.length_a   1.000
_cell.length_b   1.000
_cell.length_c   1.000
_cell.angle_alpha   90.00
_cell.angle_beta   90.00
_cell.angle_gamma   90.00
#
_symmetry.space_group_name_H-M   'P 1'
#
loop_
_entity.id
_entity.type
_entity.pdbx_description
1 polymer ?
#
loop_
_entity_poly.entity_id
_entity_poly.type
_entity_poly.pdbx_seq_one_letter_code
_entity_poly.pdbx_strand_id
1 'polypeptide(L)'
;MIVFATPALCVSQVCGPIVDMVSNIKKKYEERLDFIHIEVFENPKALMDQGRFSGQQVEAVKEWGLVTEPWVFVVDRNGLLSAKFEIFVTEAEIISAIEAVVN
;
A
#
# COMPACT_ATOMS: atom_id res chain seq x y z
N MET A 1 -6.78 -6.19 -1.92
CA MET A 1 -5.83 -5.09 -2.22
C MET A 1 -4.77 -5.06 -1.14
N ILE A 2 -3.51 -4.85 -1.52
CA ILE A 2 -2.38 -4.77 -0.60
C ILE A 2 -1.66 -3.44 -0.85
N VAL A 3 -1.36 -2.69 0.20
CA VAL A 3 -0.65 -1.41 0.13
C VAL A 3 0.57 -1.45 1.02
N PHE A 4 1.75 -1.23 0.45
CA PHE A 4 2.98 -1.03 1.20
C PHE A 4 3.27 0.46 1.25
N ALA A 5 3.19 1.06 2.43
CA ALA A 5 3.37 2.50 2.59
C ALA A 5 3.66 2.82 4.06
N THR A 6 4.54 3.80 4.30
CA THR A 6 4.79 4.32 5.65
C THR A 6 4.39 5.80 5.77
N PRO A 7 3.10 6.14 5.92
CA PRO A 7 2.62 7.53 5.88
C PRO A 7 3.42 8.53 6.73
N ALA A 8 3.86 8.12 7.91
CA ALA A 8 4.53 9.00 8.87
C ALA A 8 6.05 9.11 8.71
N LEU A 9 6.71 8.18 8.00
CA LEU A 9 8.17 8.19 7.79
C LEU A 9 8.57 8.31 6.32
N CYS A 10 7.58 8.35 5.43
CA CYS A 10 7.79 8.28 3.99
C CYS A 10 8.54 9.49 3.44
N VAL A 11 9.65 9.22 2.76
CA VAL A 11 10.48 10.24 2.11
C VAL A 11 9.82 10.79 0.84
N SER A 12 9.06 9.97 0.11
CA SER A 12 8.41 10.38 -1.15
C SER A 12 7.22 11.31 -0.95
N GLN A 13 6.75 11.49 0.30
CA GLN A 13 5.62 12.34 0.70
C GLN A 13 4.25 11.95 0.13
N VAL A 14 4.19 10.95 -0.75
CA VAL A 14 2.95 10.47 -1.40
C VAL A 14 2.31 9.29 -0.68
N CYS A 15 3.00 8.69 0.29
CA CYS A 15 2.46 7.55 1.06
C CYS A 15 1.17 7.91 1.82
N GLY A 16 1.12 9.05 2.50
CA GLY A 16 -0.08 9.51 3.21
C GLY A 16 -1.28 9.70 2.28
N PRO A 17 -1.16 10.53 1.23
CA PRO A 17 -2.22 10.70 0.23
C PRO A 17 -2.71 9.39 -0.40
N ILE A 18 -1.81 8.43 -0.69
CA ILE A 18 -2.21 7.14 -1.25
C ILE A 18 -2.96 6.28 -0.24
N VAL A 19 -2.53 6.24 1.03
CA VAL A 19 -3.24 5.51 2.08
C VAL A 19 -4.62 6.12 2.35
N ASP A 20 -4.75 7.46 2.33
CA ASP A 20 -6.04 8.14 2.47
C ASP A 20 -6.99 7.83 1.31
N MET A 21 -6.48 7.85 0.08
CA MET A 21 -7.24 7.46 -1.11
C MET A 21 -7.72 6.02 -1.03
N VAL A 22 -6.84 5.07 -0.68
CA VAL A 22 -7.22 3.66 -0.52
C VAL A 22 -8.25 3.49 0.61
N SER A 23 -8.11 4.23 1.70
CA SER A 23 -9.10 4.22 2.79
C SER A 23 -10.48 4.69 2.35
N ASN A 24 -10.55 5.65 1.42
CA ASN A 24 -11.82 6.08 0.83
C ASN A 24 -12.40 5.06 -0.16
N ILE A 25 -11.56 4.37 -0.92
CA ILE A 25 -11.97 3.27 -1.79
C ILE A 25 -12.50 2.09 -0.96
N LYS A 26 -11.83 1.75 0.16
CA LYS A 26 -12.26 0.70 1.08
C LYS A 26 -13.72 0.88 1.50
N LYS A 27 -14.14 2.10 1.88
CA LYS A 27 -15.53 2.40 2.27
C LYS A 27 -16.57 1.99 1.20
N LYS A 28 -16.18 1.92 -0.08
CA LYS A 28 -17.06 1.56 -1.21
C LYS A 28 -16.98 0.07 -1.60
N TYR A 29 -15.89 -0.61 -1.25
CA TYR A 29 -15.55 -1.94 -1.77
C TYR A 29 -15.28 -3.00 -0.70
N GLU A 30 -15.33 -2.67 0.58
CA GLU A 30 -14.99 -3.59 1.67
C GLU A 30 -15.86 -4.87 1.76
N GLU A 31 -17.05 -4.87 1.15
CA GLU A 31 -17.88 -6.09 1.04
C GLU A 31 -17.43 -7.05 -0.07
N ARG A 32 -16.61 -6.58 -1.01
CA ARG A 32 -16.18 -7.33 -2.22
C ARG A 32 -14.68 -7.55 -2.31
N LEU A 33 -13.89 -6.84 -1.51
CA LEU A 33 -12.44 -6.84 -1.58
C LEU A 33 -11.84 -6.64 -0.18
N ASP A 34 -10.85 -7.45 0.16
CA ASP A 34 -10.05 -7.25 1.36
C ASP A 34 -9.00 -6.16 1.17
N PHE A 35 -8.67 -5.44 2.25
CA PHE A 35 -7.68 -4.36 2.24
C PHE A 35 -6.62 -4.62 3.31
N ILE A 36 -5.38 -4.74 2.87
CA ILE A 36 -4.22 -4.99 3.74
C ILE A 36 -3.27 -3.81 3.58
N HIS A 37 -2.96 -3.13 4.67
CA HIS A 37 -1.90 -2.13 4.73
C HIS A 37 -0.70 -2.73 5.46
N ILE A 38 0.48 -2.59 4.86
CA ILE A 38 1.75 -3.05 5.38
C ILE A 38 2.65 -1.84 5.57
N GLU A 39 3.05 -1.61 6.82
CA GLU A 39 4.11 -0.66 7.18
C GLU A 39 5.46 -1.21 6.71
N VAL A 40 6.29 -0.36 6.08
CA VAL A 40 7.54 -0.82 5.46
C VAL A 40 8.63 -1.08 6.50
N PHE A 41 8.62 -0.33 7.61
CA PHE A 41 9.63 -0.43 8.65
C PHE A 41 9.13 -1.14 9.91
N GLU A 42 10.04 -1.87 10.56
CA GLU A 42 9.81 -2.39 11.91
C GLU A 42 9.77 -1.24 12.92
N ASN A 43 8.82 -1.31 13.86
CA ASN A 43 8.65 -0.35 14.96
C ASN A 43 8.64 1.12 14.50
N PRO A 44 7.73 1.51 13.57
CA PRO A 44 7.73 2.86 12.99
C PRO A 44 7.58 3.96 14.04
N LYS A 45 6.85 3.70 15.13
CA LYS A 45 6.76 4.62 16.27
C LYS A 45 8.13 4.93 16.89
N ALA A 46 8.97 3.92 17.11
CA ALA A 46 10.29 4.11 17.71
C ALA A 46 11.21 4.92 16.79
N LEU A 47 11.11 4.71 15.47
CA LEU A 47 11.82 5.50 14.47
C LEU A 47 11.38 6.97 14.51
N MET A 48 10.07 7.23 14.57
CA MET A 48 9.53 8.58 14.73
C MET A 48 10.02 9.26 16.01
N ASP A 49 9.92 8.57 17.15
CA ASP A 49 10.35 9.09 18.46
C ASP A 49 11.86 9.42 18.47
N GLN A 50 12.65 8.76 17.61
CA GLN A 50 14.09 9.01 17.42
C GLN A 50 14.41 10.01 16.30
N GLY A 51 13.41 10.55 15.59
CA GLY A 51 13.61 11.42 14.43
C GLY A 51 14.29 10.73 13.24
N ARG A 52 14.14 9.41 13.11
CA ARG A 52 14.74 8.61 12.03
C ARG A 52 13.70 8.28 10.98
N PHE A 53 13.97 8.64 9.73
CA PHE A 53 13.11 8.36 8.57
C PHE A 53 13.53 7.10 7.80
N SER A 54 14.32 6.23 8.43
CA SER A 54 14.74 4.93 7.89
C SER A 54 15.11 3.96 9.01
N GLY A 55 14.86 2.68 8.77
CA GLY A 55 15.11 1.61 9.73
C GLY A 55 15.13 0.23 9.07
N GLN A 56 15.09 -0.80 9.91
CA GLN A 56 14.95 -2.18 9.45
C GLN A 56 13.60 -2.34 8.75
N GLN A 57 13.60 -2.90 7.54
CA GLN A 57 12.37 -3.23 6.83
C GLN A 57 11.77 -4.54 7.33
N VAL A 58 10.43 -4.61 7.36
CA VAL A 58 9.70 -5.85 7.67
C VAL A 58 9.96 -6.92 6.61
N GLU A 59 9.82 -8.18 6.99
CA GLU A 59 10.16 -9.30 6.09
C GLU A 59 9.34 -9.31 4.79
N ALA A 60 8.05 -8.94 4.87
CA ALA A 60 7.18 -8.86 3.69
C ALA A 60 7.75 -7.95 2.59
N VAL A 61 8.40 -6.84 2.94
CA VAL A 61 9.02 -5.93 1.96
C VAL A 61 10.16 -6.63 1.22
N LYS A 62 10.95 -7.45 1.93
CA LYS A 62 12.06 -8.21 1.35
C LYS A 62 11.56 -9.38 0.49
N GLU A 63 10.57 -10.13 0.97
CA GLU A 63 9.96 -11.24 0.24
C GLU A 63 9.35 -10.78 -1.10
N TRP A 64 8.79 -9.56 -1.11
CA TRP A 64 8.22 -8.95 -2.31
C TRP A 64 9.26 -8.21 -3.18
N GLY A 65 10.51 -8.09 -2.72
CA GLY A 65 11.59 -7.44 -3.44
C GLY A 65 11.39 -5.94 -3.68
N LEU A 66 10.70 -5.24 -2.76
CA LEU A 66 10.33 -3.83 -2.94
C LEU A 66 11.48 -2.90 -2.52
N VAL A 67 11.85 -1.99 -3.42
CA VAL A 67 12.96 -1.03 -3.22
C VAL A 67 12.48 0.42 -3.04
N THR A 68 11.19 0.67 -3.26
CA THR A 68 10.54 2.00 -3.22
C THR A 68 9.24 1.91 -2.42
N GLU A 69 8.70 3.06 -2.02
CA GLU A 69 7.35 3.18 -1.46
C GLU A 69 6.68 4.49 -1.89
N PRO A 70 5.34 4.53 -2.01
CA PRO A 70 4.39 3.45 -1.75
C PRO A 70 4.17 2.51 -2.94
N TRP A 71 3.66 1.32 -2.66
CA TRP A 71 3.14 0.37 -3.65
C TRP A 71 1.68 0.02 -3.39
N VAL A 72 0.89 -0.12 -4.45
CA VAL A 72 -0.49 -0.61 -4.40
C VAL A 72 -0.61 -1.84 -5.31
N PHE A 73 -1.14 -2.93 -4.78
CA PHE A 73 -1.37 -4.19 -5.49
C PHE A 73 -2.83 -4.58 -5.46
N VAL A 74 -3.36 -4.94 -6.63
CA VAL A 74 -4.68 -5.55 -6.79
C VAL A 74 -4.48 -7.02 -7.13
N VAL A 75 -5.04 -7.88 -6.29
CA VAL A 75 -4.91 -9.34 -6.38
C VAL A 75 -6.33 -9.90 -6.54
N ASP A 76 -6.49 -10.87 -7.44
CA ASP A 76 -7.77 -11.53 -7.69
C ASP A 76 -8.08 -12.62 -6.66
N ARG A 77 -9.25 -13.25 -6.78
CA ARG A 77 -9.70 -14.33 -5.87
C ARG A 77 -8.86 -15.61 -5.90
N ASN A 78 -8.05 -15.80 -6.95
CA ASN A 78 -7.14 -16.94 -7.09
C ASN A 78 -5.75 -16.64 -6.52
N GLY A 79 -5.54 -15.44 -5.96
CA GLY A 79 -4.24 -15.00 -5.48
C GLY A 79 -3.30 -14.53 -6.59
N LEU A 80 -3.82 -14.26 -7.80
CA LEU A 80 -3.01 -13.77 -8.92
C LEU A 80 -2.98 -12.24 -8.92
N LEU A 81 -1.82 -11.68 -9.21
CA LEU A 81 -1.64 -10.24 -9.33
C LEU A 81 -2.33 -9.72 -10.60
N SER A 82 -3.36 -8.89 -10.43
CA SER A 82 -4.07 -8.25 -11.54
C SER A 82 -3.46 -6.91 -11.92
N ALA A 83 -2.99 -6.12 -10.95
CA ALA A 83 -2.36 -4.82 -11.20
C ALA A 83 -1.40 -4.43 -10.07
N LYS A 84 -0.37 -3.65 -10.40
CA LYS A 84 0.53 -3.03 -9.44
C LYS A 84 0.84 -1.58 -9.83
N PHE A 85 1.01 -0.72 -8.83
CA PHE A 85 1.35 0.68 -9.01
C PHE A 85 2.47 1.08 -8.06
N GLU A 86 3.44 1.81 -8.60
CA GLU A 86 4.64 2.27 -7.89
C GLU A 86 4.62 3.80 -7.78
N ILE A 87 4.79 4.31 -6.56
CA ILE A 87 4.90 5.72 -6.18
C ILE A 87 3.64 6.56 -6.46
N PHE A 88 3.14 6.57 -7.70
CA PHE A 88 1.98 7.35 -8.12
C PHE A 88 0.89 6.47 -8.72
N VAL A 89 -0.35 6.77 -8.34
CA VAL A 89 -1.56 6.19 -8.91
C VAL A 89 -2.76 7.09 -8.62
N THR A 90 -3.75 7.10 -9.49
CA THR A 90 -5.01 7.83 -9.32
C THR A 90 -6.13 6.93 -8.82
N GLU A 91 -7.17 7.52 -8.21
CA GLU A 91 -8.36 6.76 -7.75
C GLU A 91 -9.03 6.04 -8.93
N ALA A 92 -9.08 6.67 -10.11
CA ALA A 92 -9.68 6.08 -11.30
C ALA A 92 -8.94 4.82 -11.79
N GLU A 93 -7.60 4.84 -11.77
CA GLU A 93 -6.79 3.66 -12.12
C GLU A 93 -7.00 2.51 -11.13
N ILE A 94 -7.04 2.82 -9.83
CA ILE A 94 -7.33 1.80 -8.81
C ILE A 94 -8.72 1.22 -9.00
N ILE A 95 -9.75 2.05 -9.17
CA ILE A 95 -11.13 1.59 -9.39
C ILE A 95 -11.20 0.71 -10.63
N SER A 96 -10.59 1.12 -11.74
CA SER A 96 -10.56 0.30 -12.96
C SER A 96 -9.91 -1.06 -12.73
N ALA A 97 -8.84 -1.14 -11.93
CA ALA A 97 -8.20 -2.40 -11.60
C ALA A 97 -9.06 -3.27 -10.66
N ILE A 98 -9.78 -2.65 -9.71
CA ILE A 98 -10.72 -3.36 -8.83
C ILE A 98 -11.86 -3.97 -9.65
N GLU A 99 -12.52 -3.19 -10.50
CA GLU A 99 -13.66 -3.65 -11.32
C GLU A 99 -13.28 -4.80 -12.27
N ALA A 100 -12.00 -4.92 -12.64
CA ALA A 100 -11.51 -6.07 -13.41
C ALA A 100 -11.54 -7.40 -12.62
N VAL A 101 -11.57 -7.37 -11.28
CA VAL A 101 -11.46 -8.57 -10.42
C VAL A 101 -12.64 -8.80 -9.48
N VAL A 102 -13.51 -7.81 -9.26
CA VAL A 102 -14.68 -7.91 -8.37
C VAL A 102 -16.00 -8.21 -9.07
N ASN A 103 -15.97 -8.47 -10.38
CA ASN A 103 -17.13 -8.96 -11.14
C ASN A 103 -17.34 -10.48 -10.98
#